data_AF-A0A6A3S4D4-F1
#
_entry.id   AF-A0A6A3S4D4-F1
#
_cell.length_a   1.000
_cell.length_b   1.000
_cell.length_c   1.000
_cell.angle_alpha   90.00
_cell.angle_beta   90.00
_cell.angle_gamma   90.00
#
_symmetry.space_group_name_H-M   'P 1'
#
loop_
_entity.id
_entity.type
_entity.pdbx_description
1 polymer ?
#
loop_
_entity_poly.entity_id
_entity_poly.type
_entity_poly.pdbx_seq_one_letter_code
_entity_poly.pdbx_strand_id
1 'polypeptide(L)'
;MLYSGDYGPTDEVLDKAESSLELFFFFMPRRLWLKIACESNRYYDQHLNERVDRMYEKKVAQDADVTRDSVLLAEMKQHKNIKAKDVLHCIGLLIARMLCPHKHCFADHWAKEGVGAVPKGTFGRYMSKARFGRIMQNLHFTDNTDAKAETDRAWKVRSVVDALQETFARGYNVLPVLAFDEAMIPSRSRNNVTRQFMKDNPHKWGTKVFMTCCADTAYCLRYVASALQYGERIFFTKSHMLYYTSC
;
A
#
# COMPACT_ATOMS: atom_id res chain seq x y z
N MET A 1 21.52 13.78 -31.32
CA MET A 1 20.46 13.52 -30.31
C MET A 1 19.13 13.56 -31.06
N LEU A 2 18.32 12.49 -31.01
CA LEU A 2 17.09 12.35 -31.83
C LEU A 2 15.82 12.91 -31.17
N TYR A 3 15.93 13.52 -29.98
CA TYR A 3 14.84 14.21 -29.31
C TYR A 3 15.40 15.46 -28.62
N SER A 4 14.76 16.60 -28.86
CA SER A 4 15.14 17.92 -28.36
C SER A 4 14.02 18.59 -27.55
N GLY A 5 13.05 17.80 -27.09
CA GLY A 5 11.94 18.29 -26.26
C GLY A 5 12.36 18.40 -24.80
N ASP A 6 11.78 19.38 -24.12
CA ASP A 6 11.93 19.52 -22.67
C ASP A 6 11.27 18.33 -21.95
N TYR A 7 11.94 17.83 -20.92
CA TYR A 7 11.47 16.73 -20.08
C TYR A 7 11.49 17.14 -18.61
N GLY A 8 10.62 16.56 -17.80
CA GLY A 8 10.45 16.97 -16.41
C GLY A 8 9.04 16.76 -15.88
N PRO A 9 8.76 17.19 -14.64
CA PRO A 9 7.40 17.21 -14.12
C PRO A 9 6.45 17.99 -15.04
N THR A 10 5.21 17.54 -15.15
CA THR A 10 4.19 18.28 -15.91
C THR A 10 3.77 19.55 -15.19
N ASP A 11 3.22 20.53 -15.93
CA ASP A 11 2.68 21.77 -15.35
C ASP A 11 1.67 21.48 -14.24
N GLU A 12 0.83 20.45 -14.41
CA GLU A 12 -0.14 20.03 -13.39
C GLU A 12 0.52 19.60 -12.07
N VAL A 13 1.72 19.01 -12.12
CA VAL A 13 2.51 18.64 -10.93
C VAL A 13 3.20 19.88 -10.36
N LEU A 14 3.77 20.74 -11.21
CA LEU A 14 4.44 21.97 -10.80
C LEU A 14 3.49 22.91 -10.07
N ASP A 15 2.25 23.03 -10.52
CA ASP A 15 1.18 23.80 -9.86
C ASP A 15 0.90 23.35 -8.42
N LYS A 16 1.25 22.10 -8.07
CA LYS A 16 1.02 21.48 -6.76
C LYS A 16 2.30 21.31 -5.94
N ALA A 17 3.46 21.71 -6.48
CA ALA A 17 4.76 21.40 -5.90
C ALA A 17 4.99 22.04 -4.52
N GLU A 18 4.40 23.22 -4.28
CA GLU A 18 4.51 23.96 -3.00
C GLU A 18 3.73 23.29 -1.85
N SER A 19 2.80 22.38 -2.15
CA SER A 19 1.99 21.69 -1.16
C SER A 19 2.24 20.18 -1.21
N SER A 20 3.01 19.68 -0.25
CA SER A 20 3.29 18.24 -0.12
C SER A 20 2.02 17.38 -0.04
N LEU A 21 0.94 17.92 0.52
CA LEU A 21 -0.35 17.25 0.61
C LEU A 21 -1.09 17.24 -0.74
N GLU A 22 -1.03 18.32 -1.51
CA GLU A 22 -1.62 18.35 -2.85
C GLU A 22 -0.85 17.45 -3.81
N LEU A 23 0.49 17.45 -3.73
CA LEU A 23 1.34 16.53 -4.48
C LEU A 23 1.04 15.07 -4.11
N PHE A 24 0.84 14.78 -2.81
CA PHE A 24 0.41 13.46 -2.37
C PHE A 24 -0.94 13.06 -2.97
N PHE A 25 -1.92 13.97 -2.98
CA PHE A 25 -3.23 13.70 -3.58
C PHE A 25 -3.24 13.71 -5.11
N PHE A 26 -2.23 14.26 -5.76
CA PHE A 26 -2.02 14.08 -7.20
C PHE A 26 -1.69 12.61 -7.51
N PHE A 27 -0.70 12.03 -6.81
CA PHE A 27 -0.27 10.65 -7.01
C PHE A 27 -1.20 9.61 -6.40
N MET A 28 -1.90 9.95 -5.32
CA MET A 28 -2.85 9.09 -4.64
C MET A 28 -4.20 9.80 -4.54
N PRO A 29 -5.01 9.81 -5.63
CA PRO A 29 -6.22 10.62 -5.74
C PRO A 29 -7.24 10.36 -4.62
N ARG A 30 -8.01 11.39 -4.25
CA ARG A 30 -9.07 11.28 -3.21
C ARG A 30 -10.05 10.13 -3.46
N ARG A 31 -10.36 9.84 -4.73
CA ARG A 31 -11.21 8.72 -5.15
C ARG A 31 -10.64 7.35 -4.74
N LEU A 32 -9.32 7.17 -4.79
CA LEU A 32 -8.66 5.96 -4.32
C LEU A 32 -8.96 5.71 -2.84
N TRP A 33 -8.80 6.74 -1.99
CA TRP A 33 -9.04 6.61 -0.55
C TRP A 33 -10.50 6.33 -0.19
N LEU A 34 -11.44 6.91 -0.94
CA LEU A 34 -12.87 6.59 -0.84
C LEU A 34 -13.14 5.14 -1.20
N LYS A 35 -12.54 4.65 -2.29
CA LYS A 35 -12.64 3.24 -2.70
C LYS A 35 -12.05 2.31 -1.63
N ILE A 36 -10.85 2.58 -1.14
CA ILE A 36 -10.20 1.76 -0.09
C ILE A 36 -11.07 1.69 1.17
N ALA A 37 -11.68 2.81 1.59
CA ALA A 37 -12.60 2.80 2.71
C ALA A 37 -13.84 1.93 2.44
N CYS A 38 -14.45 2.04 1.25
CA CYS A 38 -15.56 1.18 0.84
C CYS A 38 -15.16 -0.31 0.87
N GLU A 39 -14.05 -0.67 0.23
CA GLU A 39 -13.59 -2.06 0.17
C GLU A 39 -13.18 -2.62 1.54
N SER A 40 -12.64 -1.78 2.43
CA SER A 40 -12.30 -2.19 3.79
C SER A 40 -13.54 -2.51 4.64
N ASN A 41 -14.63 -1.75 4.46
CA ASN A 41 -15.90 -2.07 5.12
C ASN A 41 -16.58 -3.29 4.48
N ARG A 42 -16.54 -3.40 3.14
CA ARG A 42 -17.02 -4.59 2.42
C ARG A 42 -16.30 -5.85 2.91
N TYR A 43 -14.98 -5.80 3.06
CA TYR A 43 -14.19 -6.89 3.59
C TYR A 43 -14.60 -7.27 5.01
N TYR A 44 -14.87 -6.28 5.87
CA TYR A 44 -15.39 -6.51 7.21
C TYR A 44 -16.70 -7.29 7.19
N ASP A 45 -17.67 -6.86 6.37
CA ASP A 45 -18.99 -7.49 6.28
C ASP A 45 -18.89 -8.92 5.73
N GLN A 46 -18.10 -9.13 4.67
CA GLN A 46 -17.85 -10.44 4.06
C GLN A 46 -17.30 -11.47 5.07
N HIS A 47 -16.48 -11.04 6.02
CA HIS A 47 -15.79 -11.94 6.97
C HIS A 47 -16.35 -11.84 8.40
N LEU A 48 -17.48 -11.16 8.60
CA LEU A 48 -18.06 -10.96 9.93
C LEU A 48 -18.46 -12.30 10.57
N ASN A 49 -19.17 -13.15 9.83
CA ASN A 49 -19.63 -14.44 10.35
C ASN A 49 -18.47 -15.34 10.76
N GLU A 50 -17.50 -15.57 9.87
CA GLU A 50 -16.33 -16.39 10.18
C GLU A 50 -15.53 -15.83 11.37
N ARG A 51 -15.46 -14.50 11.50
CA ARG A 51 -14.80 -13.88 12.63
C ARG A 51 -15.55 -14.13 13.93
N VAL A 52 -16.87 -14.01 13.91
CA VAL A 52 -17.73 -14.29 15.05
C VAL A 52 -17.62 -15.75 15.45
N ASP A 53 -17.59 -16.69 14.50
CA ASP A 53 -17.41 -18.11 14.77
C ASP A 53 -16.09 -18.36 15.51
N ARG A 54 -14.98 -17.84 14.99
CA ARG A 54 -13.66 -17.92 15.65
C ARG A 54 -13.62 -17.25 17.02
N MET A 55 -14.38 -16.18 17.24
CA MET A 55 -14.48 -15.50 18.54
C MET A 55 -15.32 -16.31 19.52
N TYR A 56 -16.41 -16.89 19.04
CA TYR A 56 -17.33 -17.71 19.81
C TYR A 56 -16.63 -19.00 20.28
N GLU A 57 -15.97 -19.73 19.38
CA GLU A 57 -15.19 -20.94 19.71
C GLU A 57 -14.15 -20.68 20.81
N LYS A 58 -13.51 -19.51 20.79
CA LYS A 58 -12.55 -19.13 21.83
C LYS A 58 -13.19 -18.78 23.16
N LYS A 59 -14.38 -18.16 23.14
CA LYS A 59 -15.08 -17.72 24.35
C LYS A 59 -15.83 -18.87 25.01
N VAL A 60 -16.42 -19.78 24.26
CA VAL A 60 -17.14 -20.94 24.83
C VAL A 60 -16.21 -21.87 25.60
N ALA A 61 -14.93 -21.91 25.23
CA ALA A 61 -13.89 -22.62 25.99
C ALA A 61 -13.60 -22.00 27.37
N GLN A 62 -14.03 -20.75 27.62
CA GLN A 62 -13.81 -20.00 28.86
C GLN A 62 -15.11 -19.76 29.63
N ASP A 63 -16.23 -19.65 28.94
CA ASP A 63 -17.55 -19.32 29.45
C ASP A 63 -18.62 -20.07 28.65
N ALA A 64 -19.21 -21.11 29.26
CA ALA A 64 -20.15 -22.01 28.59
C ALA A 64 -21.51 -21.35 28.27
N ASP A 65 -21.85 -20.24 28.92
CA ASP A 65 -23.14 -19.55 28.76
C ASP A 65 -23.11 -18.51 27.62
N VAL A 66 -21.92 -18.23 27.06
CA VAL A 66 -21.81 -17.28 25.94
C VAL A 66 -22.56 -17.83 24.72
N THR A 67 -23.37 -16.99 24.08
CA THR A 67 -24.05 -17.36 22.83
C THR A 67 -23.35 -16.71 21.65
N ARG A 68 -23.41 -17.35 20.48
CA ARG A 68 -22.90 -16.79 19.22
C ARG A 68 -23.50 -15.42 18.92
N ASP A 69 -24.80 -15.25 19.16
CA ASP A 69 -25.51 -13.99 18.92
C ASP A 69 -25.02 -12.86 19.84
N SER A 70 -24.71 -13.16 21.10
CA SER A 70 -24.11 -12.16 22.00
C SER A 70 -22.74 -11.68 21.50
N VAL A 71 -21.94 -12.59 20.92
CA VAL A 71 -20.63 -12.28 20.32
C VAL A 71 -20.80 -11.44 19.06
N LEU A 72 -21.75 -11.79 18.19
CA LEU A 72 -22.09 -11.01 16.99
C LEU A 72 -22.50 -9.58 17.35
N LEU A 73 -23.44 -9.42 18.29
CA LEU A 73 -23.92 -8.10 18.73
C LEU A 73 -22.78 -7.26 19.32
N ALA A 74 -21.88 -7.87 20.11
CA ALA A 74 -20.72 -7.20 20.65
C ALA A 74 -19.74 -6.75 19.56
N GLU A 75 -19.44 -7.62 18.58
CA GLU A 75 -18.54 -7.33 17.46
C GLU A 75 -19.09 -6.21 16.57
N MET A 76 -20.40 -6.25 16.26
CA MET A 76 -21.09 -5.20 15.51
C MET A 76 -21.10 -3.87 16.26
N LYS A 77 -21.33 -3.88 17.57
CA LYS A 77 -21.31 -2.67 18.42
C LYS A 77 -19.90 -2.06 18.50
N GLN A 78 -18.85 -2.88 18.49
CA GLN A 78 -17.47 -2.41 18.51
C GLN A 78 -16.98 -1.92 17.14
N HIS A 79 -17.47 -2.50 16.05
CA HIS A 79 -17.10 -2.07 14.72
C HIS A 79 -17.68 -0.68 14.42
N LYS A 80 -16.80 0.24 14.04
CA LYS A 80 -17.18 1.54 13.50
C LYS A 80 -16.79 1.58 12.03
N ASN A 81 -17.72 2.02 11.20
CA ASN A 81 -17.51 2.25 9.78
C ASN A 81 -16.17 2.99 9.53
N ILE A 82 -15.35 2.45 8.64
CA ILE A 82 -14.04 3.00 8.26
C ILE A 82 -14.25 4.10 7.22
N LYS A 83 -13.84 5.32 7.53
CA LYS A 83 -13.90 6.45 6.59
C LYS A 83 -12.57 6.63 5.87
N ALA A 84 -12.58 7.27 4.69
CA ALA A 84 -11.35 7.57 3.94
C ALA A 84 -10.32 8.35 4.79
N LYS A 85 -10.78 9.31 5.62
CA LYS A 85 -9.91 10.03 6.57
C LYS A 85 -9.24 9.12 7.59
N ASP A 86 -9.89 8.04 8.00
CA ASP A 86 -9.33 7.09 8.96
C ASP A 86 -8.18 6.31 8.29
N VAL A 87 -8.38 5.86 7.05
CA VAL A 87 -7.33 5.22 6.25
C VAL A 87 -6.16 6.17 6.02
N LEU A 88 -6.42 7.43 5.65
CA LEU A 88 -5.39 8.45 5.47
C LEU A 88 -4.58 8.69 6.74
N HIS A 89 -5.23 8.78 7.90
CA HIS A 89 -4.50 8.86 9.17
C HIS A 89 -3.63 7.63 9.42
N CYS A 90 -4.13 6.41 9.17
CA CYS A 90 -3.30 5.20 9.30
C CYS A 90 -2.05 5.25 8.40
N ILE A 91 -2.21 5.62 7.13
CA ILE A 91 -1.08 5.76 6.20
C ILE A 91 -0.13 6.88 6.64
N GLY A 92 -0.66 8.03 7.07
CA GLY A 92 0.14 9.13 7.60
C GLY A 92 0.97 8.72 8.82
N LEU A 93 0.41 7.91 9.73
CA LEU A 93 1.16 7.36 10.87
C LEU A 93 2.25 6.36 10.43
N LEU A 94 2.02 5.57 9.38
CA LEU A 94 3.04 4.69 8.80
C LEU A 94 4.17 5.48 8.14
N ILE A 95 3.85 6.55 7.41
CA ILE A 95 4.84 7.47 6.83
C ILE A 95 5.63 8.16 7.94
N ALA A 96 4.97 8.64 9.00
CA ALA A 96 5.66 9.23 10.15
C ALA A 96 6.62 8.24 10.83
N ARG A 97 6.23 6.96 10.94
CA ARG A 97 7.10 5.88 11.44
C ARG A 97 8.31 5.63 10.55
N MET A 98 8.14 5.76 9.23
CA MET A 98 9.21 5.60 8.25
C MET A 98 10.21 6.75 8.34
N LEU A 99 9.74 7.99 8.44
CA LEU A 99 10.58 9.19 8.53
C LEU A 99 11.28 9.33 9.88
N CYS A 100 10.61 8.97 10.97
CA CYS A 100 11.14 9.03 12.33
C CYS A 100 11.16 7.62 12.95
N PRO A 101 12.16 6.80 12.62
CA PRO A 101 12.16 5.44 13.07
C PRO A 101 12.46 5.34 14.57
N HIS A 102 11.47 4.96 15.36
CA HIS A 102 11.69 4.58 16.75
C HIS A 102 12.47 3.25 16.80
N LYS A 103 13.49 3.14 17.67
CA LYS A 103 14.32 1.93 17.78
C LYS A 103 13.59 0.74 18.45
N HIS A 104 12.45 1.00 19.11
CA HIS A 104 11.68 0.00 19.85
C HIS A 104 10.41 -0.44 19.10
N CYS A 105 9.40 -0.91 19.83
CA CYS A 105 8.19 -1.51 19.29
C CYS A 105 7.33 -0.46 18.59
N PHE A 106 6.64 -0.85 17.52
CA PHE A 106 5.69 0.03 16.84
C PHE A 106 4.58 0.54 17.78
N ALA A 107 4.22 -0.25 18.79
CA ALA A 107 3.24 0.14 19.80
C ALA A 107 3.66 1.34 20.66
N ASP A 108 4.96 1.61 20.78
CA ASP A 108 5.50 2.64 21.68
C ASP A 108 5.16 4.05 21.19
N HIS A 109 4.81 4.20 19.90
CA HIS A 109 4.25 5.44 19.37
C HIS A 109 2.91 5.84 20.02
N TRP A 110 2.25 4.91 20.71
CA TRP A 110 1.05 5.16 21.52
C TRP A 110 1.31 5.21 23.02
N ALA A 111 2.57 5.15 23.47
CA ALA A 111 2.92 5.28 24.88
C ALA A 111 2.43 6.62 25.42
N LYS A 112 1.70 6.61 26.54
CA LYS A 112 1.15 7.81 27.16
C LYS A 112 2.20 8.57 27.97
N GLU A 113 3.20 7.86 28.45
CA GLU A 113 4.27 8.34 29.33
C GLU A 113 5.63 8.12 28.67
N GLY A 114 6.59 8.96 29.03
CA GLY A 114 7.99 8.74 28.68
C GLY A 114 8.65 7.76 29.65
N VAL A 115 9.72 7.11 29.21
CA VAL A 115 10.53 6.22 30.05
C VAL A 115 11.97 6.70 30.00
N GLY A 116 12.47 7.27 31.10
CA GLY A 116 13.79 7.90 31.15
C GLY A 116 13.93 9.03 30.13
N ALA A 117 14.91 8.92 29.23
CA ALA A 117 15.14 9.88 28.15
C ALA A 117 14.24 9.67 26.91
N VAL A 118 13.39 8.62 26.89
CA VAL A 118 12.48 8.33 25.78
C VAL A 118 11.19 9.13 25.96
N PRO A 119 10.82 10.02 25.01
CA PRO A 119 9.59 10.80 25.12
C PRO A 119 8.35 9.94 24.91
N LYS A 120 7.20 10.42 25.43
CA LYS A 120 5.89 9.81 25.16
C LYS A 120 5.57 9.79 23.66
N GLY A 121 4.77 8.82 23.26
CA GLY A 121 4.29 8.67 21.89
C GLY A 121 3.33 9.78 21.46
N THR A 122 3.33 10.10 20.17
CA THR A 122 2.49 11.15 19.58
C THR A 122 1.28 10.62 18.83
N PHE A 123 1.26 9.33 18.47
CA PHE A 123 0.23 8.78 17.57
C PHE A 123 -1.16 8.80 18.21
N GLY A 124 -1.23 8.66 19.54
CA GLY A 124 -2.47 8.73 20.31
C GLY A 124 -3.24 10.05 20.15
N ARG A 125 -2.57 11.14 19.73
CA ARG A 125 -3.22 12.43 19.43
C ARG A 125 -4.05 12.39 18.15
N TYR A 126 -3.68 11.54 17.20
CA TYR A 126 -4.32 11.44 15.89
C TYR A 126 -5.28 10.24 15.80
N MET A 127 -4.90 9.12 16.40
CA MET A 127 -5.73 7.90 16.40
C MET A 127 -5.37 7.00 17.58
N SER A 128 -6.36 6.36 18.21
CA SER A 128 -6.09 5.37 19.25
C SER A 128 -5.48 4.08 18.67
N LYS A 129 -4.63 3.40 19.45
CA LYS A 129 -4.01 2.12 19.06
C LYS A 129 -5.05 1.07 18.67
N ALA A 130 -6.16 1.01 19.41
CA ALA A 130 -7.27 0.10 19.13
C ALA A 130 -7.94 0.41 17.79
N ARG A 131 -8.20 1.70 17.48
CA ARG A 131 -8.79 2.08 16.19
C ARG A 131 -7.83 1.80 15.03
N PHE A 132 -6.55 2.11 15.18
CA PHE A 132 -5.52 1.80 14.18
C PHE A 132 -5.46 0.30 13.90
N GLY A 133 -5.37 -0.54 14.94
CA GLY A 133 -5.35 -1.99 14.80
C GLY A 133 -6.60 -2.53 14.11
N ARG A 134 -7.78 -1.98 14.45
CA ARG A 134 -9.05 -2.37 13.83
C ARG A 134 -9.12 -2.02 12.34
N ILE A 135 -8.61 -0.85 11.94
CA ILE A 135 -8.54 -0.47 10.53
C ILE A 135 -7.53 -1.36 9.80
N MET A 136 -6.32 -1.53 10.33
CA MET A 136 -5.29 -2.36 9.70
C MET A 136 -5.73 -3.82 9.53
N GLN A 137 -6.51 -4.37 10.46
CA GLN A 137 -7.07 -5.72 10.36
C GLN A 137 -8.07 -5.88 9.21
N ASN A 138 -8.76 -4.80 8.83
CA ASN A 138 -9.80 -4.81 7.78
C ASN A 138 -9.37 -4.03 6.53
N LEU A 139 -8.12 -3.58 6.45
CA LEU A 139 -7.64 -2.74 5.36
C LEU A 139 -7.66 -3.55 4.06
N HIS A 140 -8.44 -3.08 3.10
CA HIS A 140 -8.63 -3.75 1.84
C HIS A 140 -8.73 -2.76 0.68
N PHE A 141 -8.15 -3.10 -0.47
CA PHE A 141 -7.97 -2.16 -1.58
C PHE A 141 -8.87 -2.44 -2.80
N THR A 142 -9.33 -3.68 -2.97
CA THR A 142 -10.09 -4.14 -4.14
C THR A 142 -11.16 -5.12 -3.69
N ASP A 143 -12.27 -5.31 -4.41
CA ASP A 143 -13.30 -6.26 -4.01
C ASP A 143 -12.86 -7.72 -4.23
N ASN A 144 -12.92 -8.56 -3.19
CA ASN A 144 -12.59 -9.99 -3.33
C ASN A 144 -13.63 -10.81 -4.10
N THR A 145 -14.84 -10.29 -4.34
CA THR A 145 -15.89 -11.04 -5.05
C THR A 145 -15.83 -10.89 -6.56
N ASP A 146 -14.95 -10.03 -7.07
CA ASP A 146 -14.71 -9.87 -8.50
C ASP A 146 -14.05 -11.14 -9.08
N ALA A 147 -14.49 -11.57 -10.27
CA ALA A 147 -13.93 -12.73 -10.96
C ALA A 147 -12.41 -12.59 -11.23
N LYS A 148 -11.90 -11.36 -11.31
CA LYS A 148 -10.46 -11.10 -11.45
C LYS A 148 -9.65 -11.47 -10.20
N ALA A 149 -10.28 -11.61 -9.03
CA ALA A 149 -9.59 -12.06 -7.82
C ALA A 149 -8.94 -13.44 -7.97
N GLU A 150 -9.53 -14.31 -8.80
CA GLU A 150 -9.03 -15.66 -9.08
C GLU A 150 -7.90 -15.69 -10.12
N THR A 151 -7.83 -14.68 -10.98
CA THR A 151 -6.92 -14.68 -12.14
C THR A 151 -5.74 -13.71 -11.97
N ASP A 152 -5.96 -12.55 -11.35
CA ASP A 152 -4.95 -11.54 -11.10
C ASP A 152 -4.24 -11.79 -9.77
N ARG A 153 -3.01 -12.28 -9.84
CA ARG A 153 -2.18 -12.55 -8.65
C ARG A 153 -1.89 -11.31 -7.80
N ALA A 154 -2.01 -10.09 -8.34
CA ALA A 154 -1.85 -8.84 -7.59
C ALA A 154 -3.19 -8.16 -7.27
N TRP A 155 -4.32 -8.85 -7.45
CA TRP A 155 -5.66 -8.28 -7.30
C TRP A 155 -5.85 -7.50 -5.99
N LYS A 156 -5.31 -8.03 -4.90
CA LYS A 156 -5.38 -7.43 -3.55
C LYS A 156 -4.82 -6.01 -3.48
N VAL A 157 -3.92 -5.61 -4.37
CA VAL A 157 -3.33 -4.25 -4.41
C VAL A 157 -3.65 -3.50 -5.71
N ARG A 158 -4.50 -4.08 -6.57
CA ARG A 158 -4.78 -3.60 -7.93
C ARG A 158 -5.21 -2.14 -7.97
N SER A 159 -6.16 -1.74 -7.13
CA SER A 159 -6.62 -0.34 -7.08
C SER A 159 -5.50 0.67 -6.81
N VAL A 160 -4.50 0.30 -6.00
CA VAL A 160 -3.35 1.17 -5.70
C VAL A 160 -2.38 1.18 -6.86
N VAL A 161 -2.11 0.01 -7.45
CA VAL A 161 -1.23 -0.12 -8.62
C VAL A 161 -1.76 0.71 -9.79
N ASP A 162 -3.04 0.58 -10.12
CA ASP A 162 -3.62 1.29 -11.27
C ASP A 162 -3.58 2.81 -11.06
N ALA A 163 -3.89 3.29 -9.85
CA ALA A 163 -3.82 4.71 -9.52
C ALA A 163 -2.38 5.26 -9.63
N LEU A 164 -1.38 4.53 -9.14
CA LEU A 164 0.01 4.96 -9.24
C LEU A 164 0.52 4.90 -10.68
N GLN A 165 0.16 3.87 -11.46
CA GLN A 165 0.54 3.77 -12.88
C GLN A 165 -0.03 4.93 -13.71
N GLU A 166 -1.29 5.27 -13.48
CA GLU A 166 -1.94 6.39 -14.15
C GLU A 166 -1.26 7.72 -13.80
N THR A 167 -1.05 7.97 -12.50
CA THR A 167 -0.55 9.26 -12.02
C THR A 167 0.94 9.45 -12.22
N PHE A 168 1.75 8.37 -12.20
CA PHE A 168 3.17 8.43 -12.53
C PHE A 168 3.38 8.78 -14.00
N ALA A 169 2.62 8.15 -14.90
CA ALA A 169 2.67 8.46 -16.33
C ALA A 169 2.18 9.89 -16.62
N ARG A 170 1.13 10.37 -15.93
CA ARG A 170 0.60 11.73 -16.10
C ARG A 170 1.50 12.80 -15.48
N GLY A 171 2.28 12.46 -14.46
CA GLY A 171 3.04 13.43 -13.66
C GLY A 171 4.35 13.91 -14.31
N TYR A 172 4.75 13.32 -15.44
CA TYR A 172 6.08 13.56 -15.98
C TYR A 172 6.11 13.48 -17.51
N ASN A 173 6.67 14.51 -18.14
CA ASN A 173 6.97 14.55 -19.57
C ASN A 173 8.18 13.66 -19.87
N VAL A 174 7.97 12.63 -20.70
CA VAL A 174 8.94 11.54 -20.93
C VAL A 174 10.23 12.03 -21.61
N LEU A 175 11.35 11.46 -21.18
CA LEU A 175 12.71 11.78 -21.62
C LEU A 175 13.15 11.12 -22.94
N PRO A 176 14.27 11.60 -23.52
CA PRO A 176 15.04 10.82 -24.49
C PRO A 176 15.65 9.53 -23.94
N VAL A 177 16.00 9.45 -22.64
CA VAL A 177 16.75 8.31 -22.06
C VAL A 177 16.01 7.72 -20.87
N LEU A 178 15.80 6.40 -20.91
CA LEU A 178 15.11 5.64 -19.88
C LEU A 178 16.05 4.64 -19.22
N ALA A 179 15.96 4.54 -17.90
CA ALA A 179 16.58 3.49 -17.11
C ALA A 179 15.56 2.37 -16.86
N PHE A 180 15.96 1.14 -17.11
CA PHE A 180 15.17 -0.07 -16.82
C PHE A 180 15.90 -0.88 -15.76
N ASP A 181 15.24 -1.13 -14.65
CA ASP A 181 15.84 -1.88 -13.54
C ASP A 181 14.82 -2.75 -12.80
N GLU A 182 15.35 -3.68 -12.03
CA GLU A 182 14.61 -4.57 -11.15
C GLU A 182 14.73 -4.08 -9.70
N ALA A 183 13.60 -3.90 -9.03
CA ALA A 183 13.57 -3.63 -7.60
C ALA A 183 12.82 -4.73 -6.85
N MET A 184 12.99 -4.75 -5.52
CA MET A 184 12.29 -5.67 -4.65
C MET A 184 11.51 -4.93 -3.57
N ILE A 185 10.22 -5.21 -3.49
CA ILE A 185 9.39 -4.84 -2.34
C ILE A 185 9.55 -5.94 -1.28
N PRO A 186 10.27 -5.70 -0.17
CA PRO A 186 10.64 -6.74 0.77
C PRO A 186 9.39 -7.33 1.46
N SER A 187 9.28 -8.65 1.46
CA SER A 187 8.23 -9.37 2.19
C SER A 187 8.64 -10.82 2.44
N ARG A 188 8.67 -11.19 3.72
CA ARG A 188 8.92 -12.58 4.15
C ARG A 188 7.64 -13.38 4.35
N SER A 189 6.47 -12.77 4.18
CA SER A 189 5.18 -13.42 4.40
C SER A 189 4.99 -14.61 3.47
N ARG A 190 4.53 -15.75 4.01
CA ARG A 190 4.15 -16.93 3.22
C ARG A 190 2.87 -16.72 2.42
N ASN A 191 2.03 -15.78 2.84
CA ASN A 191 0.76 -15.46 2.19
C ASN A 191 0.93 -14.51 0.99
N ASN A 192 2.15 -14.01 0.74
CA ASN A 192 2.43 -13.23 -0.46
C ASN A 192 2.58 -14.17 -1.66
N VAL A 193 1.52 -14.26 -2.46
CA VAL A 193 1.47 -15.09 -3.68
C VAL A 193 2.47 -14.65 -4.75
N THR A 194 2.99 -13.43 -4.68
CA THR A 194 3.95 -12.85 -5.64
C THR A 194 5.39 -12.90 -5.15
N ARG A 195 5.65 -13.58 -4.02
CA ARG A 195 6.97 -13.67 -3.40
C ARG A 195 7.96 -14.44 -4.27
N GLN A 196 9.12 -13.85 -4.49
CA GLN A 196 10.26 -14.44 -5.18
C GLN A 196 11.52 -14.35 -4.31
N PHE A 197 12.48 -15.23 -4.59
CA PHE A 197 13.81 -15.19 -3.99
C PHE A 197 14.82 -14.62 -4.99
N MET A 198 15.57 -13.60 -4.60
CA MET A 198 16.68 -13.05 -5.40
C MET A 198 17.97 -13.15 -4.59
N LYS A 199 18.90 -14.00 -5.04
CA LYS A 199 20.13 -14.32 -4.30
C LYS A 199 21.01 -13.09 -4.08
N ASP A 200 21.11 -12.25 -5.10
CA ASP A 200 22.07 -11.15 -5.19
C ASP A 200 21.50 -9.80 -4.71
N ASN A 201 20.23 -9.77 -4.29
CA ASN A 201 19.60 -8.57 -3.74
C ASN A 201 19.77 -8.52 -2.19
N PRO A 202 20.08 -7.35 -1.58
CA PRO A 202 20.14 -7.19 -0.13
C PRO A 202 18.88 -7.67 0.59
N HIS A 203 17.72 -7.42 0.00
CA HIS A 203 16.46 -8.00 0.41
C HIS A 203 16.19 -9.22 -0.46
N LYS A 204 16.45 -10.42 0.06
CA LYS A 204 16.37 -11.65 -0.75
C LYS A 204 14.95 -12.16 -1.00
N TRP A 205 13.97 -11.75 -0.19
CA TRP A 205 12.60 -12.27 -0.25
C TRP A 205 11.60 -11.12 -0.38
N GLY A 206 10.75 -11.16 -1.40
CA GLY A 206 9.76 -10.12 -1.63
C GLY A 206 9.08 -10.22 -2.98
N THR A 207 8.33 -9.18 -3.33
CA THR A 207 7.72 -9.06 -4.65
C THR A 207 8.72 -8.36 -5.57
N LYS A 208 9.16 -9.06 -6.60
CA LYS A 208 10.02 -8.48 -7.66
C LYS A 208 9.17 -7.53 -8.50
N VAL A 209 9.69 -6.33 -8.75
CA VAL A 209 9.07 -5.33 -9.61
C VAL A 209 10.09 -4.88 -10.67
N PHE A 210 9.62 -4.70 -11.90
CA PHE A 210 10.39 -4.07 -12.96
C PHE A 210 9.97 -2.59 -13.01
N MET A 211 10.93 -1.68 -13.07
CA MET A 211 10.67 -0.25 -13.08
C MET A 211 11.28 0.39 -14.32
N THR A 212 10.53 1.32 -14.92
CA THR A 212 11.02 2.24 -15.94
C THR A 212 11.11 3.61 -15.30
N CYS A 213 12.32 4.16 -15.25
CA CYS A 213 12.60 5.43 -14.61
C CYS A 213 13.29 6.40 -15.56
N CYS A 214 13.20 7.69 -15.24
CA CYS A 214 14.09 8.70 -15.79
C CYS A 214 15.53 8.41 -15.36
N ALA A 215 16.46 8.37 -16.32
CA ALA A 215 17.88 8.15 -16.03
C ALA A 215 18.50 9.32 -15.22
N ASP A 216 18.03 10.54 -15.42
CA ASP A 216 18.63 11.74 -14.82
C ASP A 216 18.03 12.10 -13.44
N THR A 217 16.71 12.02 -13.30
CA THR A 217 15.99 12.45 -12.09
C THR A 217 15.57 11.29 -11.18
N ALA A 218 15.81 10.05 -11.61
CA ALA A 218 15.33 8.83 -10.96
C ALA A 218 13.80 8.74 -10.79
N TYR A 219 13.03 9.59 -11.49
CA TYR A 219 11.56 9.56 -11.44
C TYR A 219 11.02 8.25 -12.01
N CYS A 220 10.15 7.56 -11.27
CA CYS A 220 9.53 6.32 -11.72
C CYS A 220 8.32 6.63 -12.62
N LEU A 221 8.39 6.23 -13.89
CA LEU A 221 7.31 6.42 -14.87
C LEU A 221 6.30 5.28 -14.84
N ARG A 222 6.80 4.06 -14.68
CA ARG A 222 5.99 2.84 -14.67
C ARG A 222 6.67 1.76 -13.84
N TYR A 223 5.90 0.95 -13.14
CA TYR A 223 6.40 -0.28 -12.53
C TYR A 223 5.46 -1.46 -12.74
N VAL A 224 6.01 -2.67 -12.88
CA VAL A 224 5.23 -3.90 -13.10
C VAL A 224 5.71 -4.96 -12.12
N ALA A 225 4.82 -5.43 -11.26
CA ALA A 225 5.11 -6.59 -10.42
C ALA A 225 5.23 -7.84 -11.30
N SER A 226 6.23 -8.68 -11.04
CA SER A 226 6.52 -9.87 -11.84
C SER A 226 5.32 -10.84 -11.96
N ALA A 227 4.39 -10.81 -11.02
CA ALA A 227 3.17 -11.62 -11.05
C ALA A 227 2.11 -11.15 -12.05
N LEU A 228 2.28 -9.98 -12.67
CA LEU A 228 1.40 -9.40 -13.70
C LEU A 228 1.82 -9.78 -15.12
N GLN A 229 2.93 -10.50 -15.29
CA GLN A 229 3.53 -10.81 -16.59
C GLN A 229 2.78 -11.87 -17.42
N TYR A 230 1.76 -12.54 -16.87
CA TYR A 230 1.06 -13.63 -17.58
C TYR A 230 -0.10 -13.19 -18.50
N GLY A 231 -0.42 -11.89 -18.59
CA GLY A 231 -1.51 -11.38 -19.43
C GLY A 231 -1.20 -10.09 -20.19
N GLU A 232 -0.33 -9.23 -19.67
CA GLU A 232 0.22 -8.10 -20.42
C GLU A 232 1.51 -8.54 -21.10
N ARG A 233 1.47 -8.73 -22.42
CA ARG A 233 2.70 -8.67 -23.22
C ARG A 233 3.34 -7.33 -22.91
N ILE A 234 4.48 -7.33 -22.23
CA ILE A 234 5.38 -6.20 -22.29
C ILE A 234 5.84 -6.16 -23.74
N PHE A 235 5.12 -5.41 -24.57
CA PHE A 235 5.61 -5.00 -25.87
C PHE A 235 6.77 -4.04 -25.59
N PHE A 236 7.94 -4.62 -25.36
CA PHE A 236 9.20 -3.95 -25.64
C PHE A 236 9.22 -3.75 -27.16
N THR A 237 8.69 -2.63 -27.65
CA THR A 237 9.01 -2.21 -29.00
C THR A 237 10.52 -2.00 -29.03
N LYS A 238 11.22 -2.99 -29.62
CA LYS A 238 12.60 -2.88 -30.09
C LYS A 238 12.65 -1.80 -31.18
N SER A 239 12.50 -0.55 -30.78
CA SER A 239 12.62 0.59 -31.66
C SER A 239 13.66 1.51 -31.04
N HIS A 240 14.92 1.10 -31.22
CA HIS A 240 16.12 1.92 -31.09
C HIS A 240 16.33 2.61 -29.73
N MET A 241 17.07 1.97 -28.82
CA MET A 241 17.91 2.73 -27.90
C MET A 241 19.04 1.87 -27.35
N LEU A 242 20.24 2.42 -27.45
CA LEU A 242 21.53 1.80 -27.16
C LEU A 242 21.65 1.52 -25.67
N TYR A 243 21.99 0.27 -25.34
CA TYR A 243 22.38 -0.12 -23.99
C TYR A 243 23.70 0.57 -23.62
N TYR A 244 23.69 1.45 -22.61
CA TYR A 244 24.88 1.70 -21.79
C TYR A 244 24.65 1.03 -20.44
N THR A 245 25.19 -0.17 -20.29
CA THR A 245 25.46 -0.77 -18.99
C THR A 245 26.74 -0.16 -18.46
N SER A 246 26.66 0.70 -17.46
CA SER A 246 27.84 1.08 -16.68
C SER A 246 28.06 0.01 -15.61
N CYS A 247 29.23 -0.63 -15.67
CA CYS A 247 29.81 -1.42 -14.59
C CYS A 247 30.09 -0.55 -13.35
#